data_AF-A0A1U9MJY4-F1
#
_entry.id   AF-A0A1U9MJY4-F1
#
_cell.length_a   1.000
_cell.length_b   1.000
_cell.length_c   1.000
_cell.angle_alpha   90.00
_cell.angle_beta   90.00
_cell.angle_gamma   90.00
#
_symmetry.space_group_name_H-M   'P 1'
#
loop_
_entity.id
_entity.type
_entity.pdbx_description
1 polymer ?
#
loop_
_entity_poly.entity_id
_entity_poly.type
_entity_poly.pdbx_seq_one_letter_code
_entity_poly.pdbx_strand_id
1 'polypeptide(L)'
;MVAQEAPIKINCLTIPTYENVVSLYRNKESTQYFVQYEAPDGTPIDAAYWLSSPTFFKSEDFYVYAEKLQEHEKQLKQLNRHNENSSVTTLWGTSYEKCEYAVGVIFYRTPDHGGFYLSEQMNERVHYLYRNTSCWYEEDVEAFKIINSFPELFTDLEKANADIVLRNFFPFPYEKINNVSLSEGESFVKDREAFYYQHRNDWIGTFTSPIYGRSNVIRVEAALGGKKLKAHIKHFEVPLSEYLSRNRFGMIIDPKRHPEILEH
;
A
#
# COMPACT_ATOMS: atom_id res chain seq x y z
N MET A 1 -13.92 26.45 18.77
CA MET A 1 -13.46 26.32 17.37
C MET A 1 -12.17 27.11 17.23
N VAL A 2 -11.02 26.43 17.32
CA VAL A 2 -9.74 27.04 16.97
C VAL A 2 -9.60 26.84 15.47
N ALA A 3 -9.49 27.92 14.72
CA ALA A 3 -9.22 27.84 13.29
C ALA A 3 -7.88 27.10 13.12
N GLN A 4 -7.86 26.01 12.36
CA GLN A 4 -6.59 25.43 11.89
C GLN A 4 -5.95 26.48 10.98
N GLU A 5 -4.86 27.10 11.46
CA GLU A 5 -4.05 27.99 10.64
C GLU A 5 -3.47 27.20 9.46
N ALA A 6 -3.48 27.82 8.28
CA ALA A 6 -2.93 27.21 7.07
C ALA A 6 -1.42 26.89 7.27
N PRO A 7 -0.93 25.75 6.77
CA PRO A 7 0.48 25.38 6.89
C PRO A 7 1.38 26.44 6.25
N ILE A 8 2.49 26.75 6.93
CA ILE A 8 3.45 27.75 6.46
C ILE A 8 4.43 27.05 5.53
N LYS A 9 4.50 27.52 4.28
CA LYS A 9 5.55 27.14 3.33
C LYS A 9 6.88 27.66 3.86
N ILE A 10 7.82 26.76 4.17
CA ILE A 10 9.19 27.17 4.50
C ILE A 10 9.99 27.12 3.21
N ASN A 11 10.51 28.28 2.77
CA ASN A 11 11.47 28.32 1.68
C ASN A 11 12.79 27.71 2.16
N CYS A 12 13.08 26.48 1.73
CA CYS A 12 14.36 25.81 1.93
C CYS A 12 15.44 26.46 1.06
N LEU A 13 15.89 27.66 1.43
CA LEU A 13 16.96 28.40 0.73
C LEU A 13 18.37 28.02 1.19
N THR A 14 18.55 27.03 2.07
CA THR A 14 19.86 26.67 2.65
C THR A 14 20.02 25.17 2.91
N ILE A 15 19.54 24.32 2.02
CA ILE A 15 20.04 22.95 1.93
C ILE A 15 20.72 22.82 0.56
N PRO A 16 22.05 22.97 0.48
CA PRO A 16 22.75 22.91 -0.78
C PRO A 16 22.67 21.49 -1.34
N THR A 17 22.30 21.38 -2.63
CA THR A 17 22.23 20.16 -3.46
C THR A 17 21.02 19.23 -3.29
N TYR A 18 19.80 19.77 -3.41
CA TYR A 18 18.63 18.96 -3.79
C TYR A 18 17.87 19.68 -4.90
N GLU A 19 18.25 19.45 -6.16
CA GLU A 19 17.60 20.13 -7.31
C GLU A 19 16.12 19.73 -7.50
N ASN A 20 15.60 18.73 -6.78
CA ASN A 20 14.23 18.19 -6.96
C ASN A 20 13.36 18.19 -5.70
N VAL A 21 13.70 18.93 -4.63
CA VAL A 21 12.84 19.05 -3.43
C VAL A 21 12.01 20.34 -3.53
N VAL A 22 10.75 20.22 -3.94
CA VAL A 22 9.92 21.36 -4.36
C VAL A 22 9.31 22.14 -3.19
N SER A 23 8.95 21.52 -2.06
CA SER A 23 8.50 22.26 -0.86
C SER A 23 8.52 21.42 0.41
N LEU A 24 9.01 22.02 1.50
CA LEU A 24 8.97 21.48 2.86
C LEU A 24 7.94 22.29 3.66
N TYR A 25 6.87 21.64 4.12
CA TYR A 25 5.89 22.29 5.01
C TYR A 25 6.14 21.88 6.45
N ARG A 26 6.01 22.82 7.38
CA ARG A 26 6.10 22.59 8.83
C ARG A 26 4.85 23.17 9.50
N ASN A 27 4.21 22.39 10.36
CA ASN A 27 3.25 22.93 11.32
C ASN A 27 4.03 23.60 12.47
N LYS A 28 3.69 24.85 12.84
CA LYS A 28 4.37 25.60 13.91
C LYS A 28 4.45 24.84 15.24
N GLU A 29 3.51 23.93 15.49
CA GLU A 29 3.39 23.19 16.75
C GLU A 29 3.79 21.70 16.66
N SER A 30 4.16 21.19 15.47
CA SER A 30 4.61 19.80 15.31
C SER A 30 5.99 19.69 14.66
N THR A 31 6.71 18.62 14.98
CA THR A 31 8.00 18.25 14.38
C THR A 31 7.85 17.52 13.04
N GLN A 32 6.68 17.59 12.40
CA GLN A 32 6.36 16.84 11.20
C GLN A 32 6.66 17.66 9.94
N TYR A 33 7.28 16.99 8.97
CA TYR A 33 7.60 17.52 7.65
C TYR A 33 6.69 16.90 6.59
N PHE A 34 6.34 17.66 5.56
CA PHE A 34 5.65 17.17 4.37
C PHE A 34 6.55 17.35 3.14
N VAL A 35 6.53 16.37 2.23
CA VAL A 35 7.15 16.50 0.90
C VAL A 35 6.07 16.34 -0.16
N GLN A 36 5.98 17.33 -1.05
CA GLN A 36 5.27 17.25 -2.31
C GLN A 36 6.32 17.22 -3.42
N TYR A 37 6.24 16.24 -4.31
CA TYR A 37 7.13 16.11 -5.45
C TYR A 37 6.41 16.63 -6.69
N GLU A 38 7.08 17.45 -7.49
CA GLU A 38 6.70 17.69 -8.89
C GLU A 38 7.74 16.98 -9.75
N ALA A 39 7.28 16.17 -10.72
CA ALA A 39 8.17 15.61 -11.73
C ALA A 39 8.81 16.75 -12.55
N PRO A 40 10.10 16.67 -12.91
CA PRO A 40 10.82 17.76 -13.61
C PRO A 40 10.23 18.20 -14.95
N ASP A 41 9.31 17.43 -15.53
CA ASP A 41 8.73 17.62 -16.86
C ASP A 41 7.18 17.50 -16.91
N GLY A 42 6.52 17.40 -15.75
CA GLY A 42 5.06 17.24 -15.69
C GLY A 42 4.55 15.84 -16.09
N THR A 43 5.43 14.84 -16.21
CA THR A 43 5.04 13.45 -16.44
C THR A 43 4.39 12.84 -15.19
N PRO A 44 3.32 12.03 -15.32
CA PRO A 44 2.78 11.27 -14.21
C PRO A 44 3.84 10.38 -13.56
N ILE A 45 3.81 10.36 -12.25
CA ILE A 45 4.83 9.80 -11.36
C ILE A 45 4.81 8.26 -11.43
N ASP A 46 5.97 7.66 -11.69
CA ASP A 46 6.18 6.22 -11.81
C ASP A 46 6.09 5.45 -10.49
N ALA A 47 5.99 4.12 -10.62
CA ALA A 47 5.85 3.05 -9.63
C ALA A 47 6.82 3.05 -8.41
N ALA A 48 7.51 4.15 -8.13
CA ALA A 48 8.23 4.36 -6.88
C ALA A 48 7.32 4.84 -5.73
N TYR A 49 6.04 5.13 -6.01
CA TYR A 49 5.06 5.67 -5.04
C TYR A 49 4.07 4.64 -4.48
N TRP A 50 4.54 3.44 -4.11
CA TRP A 50 3.74 2.41 -3.41
C TRP A 50 3.25 2.81 -2.00
N LEU A 51 3.31 4.10 -1.67
CA LEU A 51 2.71 4.73 -0.49
C LEU A 51 2.08 6.06 -0.93
N SER A 52 0.99 6.00 -1.70
CA SER A 52 0.12 7.14 -2.02
C SER A 52 -0.65 7.69 -0.79
N SER A 53 -0.19 7.38 0.42
CA SER A 53 -0.58 8.05 1.66
C SER A 53 0.57 8.96 2.10
N PRO A 54 0.29 10.19 2.58
CA PRO A 54 1.33 11.04 3.16
C PRO A 54 2.04 10.25 4.26
N THR A 55 3.32 9.94 4.02
CA THR A 55 4.14 9.19 4.97
C THR A 55 4.76 10.19 5.93
N PHE A 56 4.39 10.09 7.20
CA PHE A 56 4.86 10.98 8.24
C PHE A 56 6.17 10.41 8.82
N PHE A 57 7.26 11.15 8.65
CA PHE A 57 8.57 10.78 9.22
C PHE A 57 8.84 11.60 10.48
N LYS A 58 9.55 11.01 11.46
CA LYS A 58 10.31 11.81 12.42
C LYS A 58 11.50 12.44 11.66
N SER A 59 12.04 13.55 12.17
CA SER A 59 13.11 14.31 11.49
C SER A 59 14.34 13.47 11.12
N GLU A 60 14.70 12.50 11.96
CA GLU A 60 15.83 11.59 11.73
C GLU A 60 15.52 10.54 10.66
N ASP A 61 14.30 10.01 10.64
CA ASP A 61 13.84 9.03 9.64
C ASP A 61 13.73 9.66 8.24
N PHE A 62 13.50 10.98 8.17
CA PHE A 62 13.43 11.73 6.93
C PHE A 62 14.76 11.71 6.16
N TYR A 63 15.89 11.96 6.82
CA TYR A 63 17.18 12.00 6.15
C TYR A 63 17.57 10.63 5.61
N VAL A 64 17.32 9.57 6.38
CA VAL A 64 17.52 8.19 5.93
C VAL A 64 16.64 7.85 4.72
N TYR A 65 15.39 8.32 4.72
CA TYR A 65 14.49 8.13 3.58
C TYR A 65 14.93 8.92 2.34
N ALA A 66 15.38 10.16 2.51
CA ALA A 66 15.89 10.99 1.42
C ALA A 66 17.16 10.39 0.79
N GLU A 67 18.08 9.85 1.60
CA GLU A 67 19.26 9.12 1.10
C GLU A 67 18.87 7.89 0.28
N LYS A 68 17.88 7.11 0.75
CA LYS A 68 17.35 5.96 -0.02
C LYS A 68 16.76 6.37 -1.36
N LEU A 69 16.04 7.49 -1.41
CA LEU A 69 15.48 8.01 -2.67
C LEU A 69 16.57 8.49 -3.62
N GLN A 70 17.63 9.13 -3.10
CA GLN A 70 18.75 9.55 -3.94
C GLN A 70 19.46 8.35 -4.57
N GLU A 71 19.71 7.28 -3.79
CA GLU A 71 20.31 6.06 -4.35
C GLU A 71 19.35 5.37 -5.33
N HIS A 72 18.04 5.36 -5.05
CA HIS A 72 17.02 4.85 -5.98
C HIS A 72 17.08 5.56 -7.33
N GLU A 73 17.11 6.90 -7.35
CA GLU A 73 17.24 7.71 -8.59
C GLU A 73 18.52 7.40 -9.36
N LYS A 74 19.64 7.23 -8.64
CA LYS A 74 20.92 6.86 -9.25
C LYS A 74 20.86 5.46 -9.86
N GLN A 75 20.23 4.50 -9.19
CA GLN A 75 20.05 3.14 -9.68
C GLN A 75 19.09 3.10 -10.89
N LEU A 76 18.00 3.87 -10.88
CA LEU A 76 17.10 3.99 -12.04
C LEU A 76 17.85 4.44 -13.29
N LYS A 77 18.72 5.47 -13.17
CA LYS A 77 19.57 5.93 -14.27
C LYS A 77 20.53 4.86 -14.78
N GLN A 78 21.06 4.01 -13.88
CA GLN A 78 21.95 2.91 -14.24
C GLN A 78 21.22 1.76 -14.93
N LEU A 79 19.98 1.47 -14.51
CA LEU A 79 19.13 0.44 -15.12
C LEU A 79 18.68 0.83 -16.53
N ASN A 80 18.70 2.13 -16.87
CA ASN A 80 18.42 2.65 -18.21
C ASN A 80 17.10 2.11 -18.80
N ARG A 81 16.07 2.04 -17.95
CA ARG A 81 14.72 1.67 -18.34
C ARG A 81 14.17 2.75 -19.26
N HIS A 82 13.58 2.34 -20.37
CA HIS A 82 13.01 3.26 -21.35
C HIS A 82 11.53 2.96 -21.50
N ASN A 83 10.74 4.02 -21.45
CA ASN A 83 9.32 3.97 -21.70
C ASN A 83 9.07 4.23 -23.19
N GLU A 84 8.15 3.46 -23.77
CA GLU A 84 7.72 3.61 -25.15
C GLU A 84 6.19 3.65 -25.21
N ASN A 85 5.66 4.39 -26.18
CA ASN A 85 4.24 4.32 -26.48
C ASN A 85 3.84 2.88 -26.82
N SER A 86 2.70 2.47 -26.29
CA SER A 86 2.13 1.15 -26.53
C SER A 86 0.66 1.27 -26.90
N SER A 87 0.12 0.23 -27.52
CA SER A 87 -1.31 0.05 -27.79
C SER A 87 -1.71 -1.41 -27.66
N VAL A 88 -0.92 -2.19 -26.91
CA VAL A 88 -1.18 -3.59 -26.60
C VAL A 88 -2.42 -3.69 -25.70
N THR A 89 -3.31 -4.62 -26.00
CA THR A 89 -4.42 -4.96 -25.11
C THR A 89 -3.91 -5.84 -23.97
N THR A 90 -4.08 -5.37 -22.74
CA THR A 90 -3.70 -6.06 -21.51
C THR A 90 -4.95 -6.58 -20.77
N LEU A 91 -4.76 -7.21 -19.61
CA LEU A 91 -5.87 -7.61 -18.73
C LEU A 91 -6.63 -6.40 -18.13
N TRP A 92 -6.02 -5.22 -18.13
CA TRP A 92 -6.58 -3.97 -17.58
C TRP A 92 -6.91 -2.95 -18.67
N GLY A 93 -7.11 -3.43 -19.91
CA GLY A 93 -7.43 -2.59 -21.06
C GLY A 93 -6.22 -2.26 -21.94
N THR A 94 -6.42 -1.34 -22.88
CA THR A 94 -5.39 -0.93 -23.83
C THR A 94 -4.32 -0.11 -23.12
N SER A 95 -3.06 -0.56 -23.21
CA SER A 95 -1.94 0.20 -22.67
C SER A 95 -1.70 1.46 -23.49
N TYR A 96 -1.25 2.54 -22.87
CA TYR A 96 -0.71 3.70 -23.57
C TYR A 96 0.83 3.74 -23.54
N GLU A 97 1.45 3.04 -22.59
CA GLU A 97 2.90 2.97 -22.42
C GLU A 97 3.34 1.55 -22.06
N LYS A 98 4.56 1.20 -22.45
CA LYS A 98 5.27 0.02 -21.98
C LYS A 98 6.70 0.39 -21.56
N CYS A 99 7.28 -0.39 -20.67
CA CYS A 99 8.66 -0.31 -20.26
C CYS A 99 9.27 -1.72 -20.30
N GLU A 100 10.29 -1.95 -21.14
CA GLU A 100 10.99 -3.24 -21.18
C GLU A 100 12.17 -3.23 -20.19
N TYR A 101 12.05 -4.06 -19.15
CA TYR A 101 13.06 -4.19 -18.10
C TYR A 101 14.20 -5.12 -18.53
N ALA A 102 13.86 -6.14 -19.30
CA ALA A 102 14.75 -7.06 -19.99
C ALA A 102 13.98 -7.74 -21.12
N VAL A 103 14.68 -8.45 -22.00
CA VAL A 103 14.04 -9.23 -23.07
C VAL A 103 12.98 -10.16 -22.48
N GLY A 104 11.71 -9.89 -22.78
CA GLY A 104 10.58 -10.67 -22.28
C GLY A 104 10.14 -10.38 -20.84
N VAL A 105 10.56 -9.26 -20.25
CA VAL A 105 10.04 -8.71 -18.98
C VAL A 105 9.56 -7.29 -19.24
N ILE A 106 8.26 -7.12 -19.43
CA ILE A 106 7.69 -5.86 -19.91
C ILE A 106 6.62 -5.40 -18.93
N PHE A 107 6.73 -4.18 -18.45
CA PHE A 107 5.65 -3.51 -17.73
C PHE A 107 4.76 -2.76 -18.70
N TYR A 108 3.44 -2.88 -18.57
CA TYR A 108 2.46 -2.13 -19.34
C TYR A 108 1.65 -1.21 -18.43
N ARG A 109 1.41 0.02 -18.88
CA ARG A 109 0.52 0.96 -18.22
C ARG A 109 -0.75 1.18 -19.02
N THR A 110 -1.86 1.15 -18.31
CA THR A 110 -3.20 1.50 -18.79
C THR A 110 -3.72 2.70 -17.97
N PRO A 111 -4.83 3.34 -18.38
CA PRO A 111 -5.33 4.53 -17.70
C PRO A 111 -5.67 4.33 -16.21
N ASP A 112 -6.17 3.14 -15.86
CA ASP A 112 -6.64 2.83 -14.52
C ASP A 112 -5.67 1.94 -13.73
N HIS A 113 -4.71 1.30 -14.42
CA HIS A 113 -3.89 0.24 -13.83
C HIS A 113 -2.62 -0.05 -14.66
N GLY A 114 -1.86 -1.07 -14.26
CA GLY A 114 -0.77 -1.65 -15.01
C GLY A 114 -0.37 -3.05 -14.56
N GLY A 115 0.72 -3.54 -15.09
CA GLY A 115 1.31 -4.79 -14.64
C GLY A 115 2.41 -5.33 -15.55
N PHE A 116 3.12 -6.34 -15.05
CA PHE A 116 4.12 -7.06 -15.81
C PHE A 116 3.50 -8.14 -16.69
N TYR A 117 3.98 -8.20 -17.92
CA TYR A 117 3.91 -9.38 -18.76
C TYR A 117 5.29 -10.02 -18.84
N LEU A 118 5.33 -11.34 -18.69
CA LEU A 118 6.52 -12.15 -18.96
C LEU A 118 6.34 -12.96 -20.23
N SER A 119 7.40 -13.11 -21.02
CA SER A 119 7.45 -14.20 -22.00
C SER A 119 7.36 -15.54 -21.27
N GLU A 120 6.90 -16.59 -21.95
CA GLU A 120 6.78 -17.93 -21.34
C GLU A 120 8.11 -18.39 -20.71
N GLN A 121 9.23 -18.17 -21.40
CA GLN A 121 10.58 -18.50 -20.92
C GLN A 121 10.95 -17.74 -19.64
N MET A 122 10.59 -16.46 -19.55
CA MET A 122 10.83 -15.68 -18.32
C MET A 122 9.88 -16.11 -17.22
N ASN A 123 8.62 -16.40 -17.54
CA ASN A 123 7.64 -16.88 -16.57
C ASN A 123 8.03 -18.21 -15.92
N GLU A 124 8.69 -19.09 -16.67
CA GLU A 124 9.24 -20.36 -16.15
C GLU A 124 10.36 -20.16 -15.12
N ARG A 125 11.03 -19.01 -15.09
CA ARG A 125 12.05 -18.68 -14.08
C ARG A 125 11.43 -18.20 -12.77
N VAL A 126 10.19 -17.74 -12.77
CA VAL A 126 9.46 -17.36 -11.54
C VAL A 126 9.20 -18.61 -10.71
N HIS A 127 9.47 -18.57 -9.40
CA HIS A 127 9.22 -19.70 -8.51
C HIS A 127 7.74 -20.15 -8.60
N TYR A 128 7.47 -21.46 -8.62
CA TYR A 128 6.13 -21.98 -8.90
C TYR A 128 5.05 -21.50 -7.92
N LEU A 129 5.41 -21.17 -6.67
CA LEU A 129 4.49 -20.59 -5.68
C LEU A 129 4.09 -19.13 -5.97
N TYR A 130 4.84 -18.43 -6.82
CA TYR A 130 4.54 -17.08 -7.27
C TYR A 130 4.05 -17.03 -8.73
N ARG A 131 4.28 -18.08 -9.50
CA ARG A 131 4.06 -18.07 -10.95
C ARG A 131 2.58 -18.00 -11.33
N ASN A 132 2.23 -17.03 -12.15
CA ASN A 132 0.92 -16.92 -12.80
C ASN A 132 0.92 -17.66 -14.15
N THR A 133 -0.09 -18.49 -14.41
CA THR A 133 -0.19 -19.24 -15.67
C THR A 133 -0.50 -18.36 -16.88
N SER A 134 -1.09 -17.18 -16.66
CA SER A 134 -1.37 -16.18 -17.69
C SER A 134 -0.14 -15.41 -18.15
N CYS A 135 0.99 -15.53 -17.44
CA CYS A 135 2.18 -14.69 -17.57
C CYS A 135 1.97 -13.18 -17.27
N TRP A 136 0.78 -12.80 -16.78
CA TRP A 136 0.45 -11.44 -16.36
C TRP A 136 0.47 -11.32 -14.84
N TYR A 137 1.03 -10.22 -14.35
CA TYR A 137 1.19 -9.90 -12.94
C TYR A 137 0.74 -8.46 -12.70
N GLU A 138 -0.37 -8.32 -11.98
CA GLU A 138 -0.98 -7.05 -11.54
C GLU A 138 0.00 -6.17 -10.73
N GLU A 139 -0.05 -4.84 -10.93
CA GLU A 139 0.95 -3.91 -10.39
C GLU A 139 0.96 -3.75 -8.86
N ASP A 140 -0.19 -3.69 -8.19
CA ASP A 140 -0.28 -3.35 -6.76
C ASP A 140 0.21 -4.46 -5.84
N VAL A 141 0.17 -5.71 -6.31
CA VAL A 141 0.43 -6.85 -5.45
C VAL A 141 1.29 -7.90 -6.14
N GLU A 142 1.00 -8.25 -7.40
CA GLU A 142 1.67 -9.36 -8.05
C GLU A 142 3.01 -8.99 -8.69
N ALA A 143 3.22 -7.73 -9.07
CA ALA A 143 4.47 -7.22 -9.60
C ALA A 143 5.65 -7.44 -8.64
N PHE A 144 5.41 -7.43 -7.32
CA PHE A 144 6.44 -7.72 -6.32
C PHE A 144 7.01 -9.14 -6.43
N LYS A 145 6.24 -10.08 -6.97
CA LYS A 145 6.72 -11.43 -7.30
C LYS A 145 7.79 -11.39 -8.40
N ILE A 146 7.65 -10.46 -9.36
CA ILE A 146 8.61 -10.24 -10.44
C ILE A 146 9.88 -9.60 -9.90
N ILE A 147 9.75 -8.62 -9.01
CA ILE A 147 10.89 -8.00 -8.32
C ILE A 147 11.71 -9.05 -7.56
N ASN A 148 11.04 -9.96 -6.86
CA ASN A 148 11.71 -11.06 -6.16
C ASN A 148 12.36 -12.08 -7.12
N SER A 149 11.78 -12.31 -8.30
CA SER A 149 12.27 -13.31 -9.26
C SER A 149 13.42 -12.81 -10.13
N PHE A 150 13.51 -11.49 -10.36
CA PHE A 150 14.53 -10.85 -11.20
C PHE A 150 15.13 -9.63 -10.50
N PRO A 151 15.71 -9.79 -9.30
CA PRO A 151 16.16 -8.67 -8.47
C PRO A 151 17.20 -7.77 -9.16
N GLU A 152 17.94 -8.28 -10.13
CA GLU A 152 18.90 -7.53 -10.95
C GLU A 152 18.26 -6.43 -11.80
N LEU A 153 16.97 -6.53 -12.10
CA LEU A 153 16.24 -5.54 -12.90
C LEU A 153 15.70 -4.39 -12.05
N PHE A 154 15.91 -4.43 -10.74
CA PHE A 154 15.28 -3.52 -9.77
C PHE A 154 16.27 -2.85 -8.82
N THR A 155 15.90 -1.65 -8.42
CA THR A 155 16.60 -0.85 -7.41
C THR A 155 16.49 -1.49 -6.02
N ASP A 156 17.36 -1.09 -5.10
CA ASP A 156 17.33 -1.57 -3.72
C ASP A 156 16.05 -1.18 -2.99
N LEU A 157 15.51 0.01 -3.29
CA LEU A 157 14.24 0.46 -2.73
C LEU A 157 13.06 -0.42 -3.20
N GLU A 158 12.98 -0.72 -4.49
CA GLU A 158 11.96 -1.61 -5.05
C GLU A 158 12.07 -3.03 -4.45
N LYS A 159 13.28 -3.56 -4.31
CA LYS A 159 13.51 -4.86 -3.66
C LYS A 159 13.09 -4.87 -2.20
N ALA A 160 13.40 -3.82 -1.44
CA ALA A 160 12.99 -3.71 -0.04
C ALA A 160 11.46 -3.64 0.09
N ASN A 161 10.78 -2.91 -0.80
CA ASN A 161 9.32 -2.87 -0.85
C ASN A 161 8.72 -4.22 -1.21
N ALA A 162 9.32 -4.94 -2.18
CA ALA A 162 8.89 -6.29 -2.54
C ALA A 162 8.99 -7.26 -1.38
N ASP A 163 10.07 -7.23 -0.61
CA ASP A 163 10.21 -8.05 0.59
C ASP A 163 9.06 -7.77 1.59
N ILE A 164 8.79 -6.49 1.88
CA ILE A 164 7.71 -6.09 2.80
C ILE A 164 6.35 -6.58 2.31
N VAL A 165 6.01 -6.34 1.04
CA VAL A 165 4.70 -6.70 0.48
C VAL A 165 4.53 -8.22 0.44
N LEU A 166 5.53 -8.95 -0.08
CA LEU A 166 5.46 -10.40 -0.18
C LEU A 166 5.35 -11.07 1.19
N ARG A 167 6.11 -10.59 2.19
CA ARG A 167 6.03 -11.08 3.57
C ARG A 167 4.66 -10.83 4.21
N ASN A 168 4.07 -9.65 3.96
CA ASN A 168 2.78 -9.27 4.55
C ASN A 168 1.58 -9.96 3.89
N PHE A 169 1.58 -10.08 2.56
CA PHE A 169 0.40 -10.48 1.79
C PHE A 169 0.51 -11.87 1.15
N PHE A 170 1.72 -12.42 1.00
CA PHE A 170 1.98 -13.79 0.54
C PHE A 170 2.86 -14.58 1.52
N PRO A 171 2.47 -14.68 2.80
CA PRO A 171 3.32 -15.28 3.84
C PRO A 171 3.72 -16.72 3.55
N PHE A 172 2.79 -17.56 3.07
CA PHE A 172 3.11 -18.96 2.80
C PHE A 172 4.16 -19.14 1.70
N PRO A 173 4.00 -18.56 0.49
CA PRO A 173 5.07 -18.55 -0.51
C PRO A 173 6.37 -17.93 0.01
N TYR A 174 6.29 -16.81 0.74
CA TYR A 174 7.46 -16.11 1.26
C TYR A 174 8.28 -16.99 2.23
N GLU A 175 7.63 -17.64 3.19
CA GLU A 175 8.27 -18.56 4.13
C GLU A 175 8.95 -19.72 3.41
N LYS A 176 8.30 -20.28 2.38
CA LYS A 176 8.83 -21.41 1.61
C LYS A 176 10.03 -21.03 0.75
N ILE A 177 9.96 -19.89 0.06
CA ILE A 177 11.01 -19.44 -0.85
C ILE A 177 12.24 -18.97 -0.07
N ASN A 178 12.04 -18.25 1.03
CA ASN A 178 13.13 -17.72 1.84
C ASN A 178 13.60 -18.69 2.94
N ASN A 179 12.91 -19.82 3.11
CA ASN A 179 13.15 -20.80 4.18
C ASN A 179 13.16 -20.17 5.58
N VAL A 180 12.14 -19.35 5.86
CA VAL A 180 11.93 -18.66 7.14
C VAL A 180 10.57 -19.03 7.74
N SER A 181 10.36 -18.69 9.01
CA SER A 181 9.06 -18.78 9.67
C SER A 181 8.72 -17.42 10.25
N LEU A 182 7.58 -16.87 9.84
CA LEU A 182 7.09 -15.55 10.25
C LEU A 182 6.35 -15.68 11.58
N SER A 183 6.79 -14.90 12.56
CA SER A 183 6.22 -14.72 13.89
C SER A 183 5.06 -13.73 13.89
N GLU A 184 4.39 -13.59 15.04
CA GLU A 184 3.36 -12.58 15.26
C GLU A 184 3.92 -11.17 14.99
N GLY A 185 3.17 -10.35 14.25
CA GLY A 185 3.57 -8.99 13.87
C GLY A 185 4.40 -8.91 12.59
N GLU A 186 4.89 -10.04 12.07
CA GLU A 186 5.76 -10.06 10.89
C GLU A 186 4.99 -10.20 9.57
N SER A 187 3.68 -10.50 9.60
CA SER A 187 2.86 -10.64 8.40
C SER A 187 1.41 -10.21 8.62
N PHE A 188 0.99 -9.19 7.86
CA PHE A 188 -0.39 -8.70 7.90
C PHE A 188 -1.45 -9.80 7.76
N VAL A 189 -1.29 -10.70 6.79
CA VAL A 189 -2.27 -11.76 6.53
C VAL A 189 -2.32 -12.77 7.68
N LYS A 190 -1.17 -13.26 8.17
CA LYS A 190 -1.14 -14.21 9.29
C LYS A 190 -1.71 -13.60 10.57
N ASP A 191 -1.34 -12.36 10.87
CA ASP A 191 -1.84 -11.65 12.06
C ASP A 191 -3.35 -11.42 11.97
N ARG A 192 -3.86 -11.07 10.78
CA ARG A 192 -5.31 -10.92 10.55
C ARG A 192 -6.04 -12.24 10.73
N GLU A 193 -5.49 -13.33 10.23
CA GLU A 193 -6.07 -14.68 10.38
C GLU A 193 -6.09 -15.13 11.85
N ALA A 194 -5.00 -14.89 12.58
CA ALA A 194 -4.93 -15.17 14.02
C ALA A 194 -5.98 -14.36 14.79
N PHE A 195 -6.14 -13.07 14.49
CA PHE A 195 -7.16 -12.19 15.07
C PHE A 195 -8.57 -12.74 14.82
N TYR A 196 -8.92 -13.08 13.56
CA TYR A 196 -10.24 -13.64 13.25
C TYR A 196 -10.48 -15.01 13.86
N TYR A 197 -9.44 -15.85 13.99
CA TYR A 197 -9.56 -17.13 14.66
C TYR A 197 -9.84 -16.98 16.16
N GLN A 198 -9.13 -16.06 16.82
CA GLN A 198 -9.34 -15.73 18.23
C GLN A 198 -10.75 -15.18 18.48
N HIS A 199 -11.21 -14.30 17.60
CA HIS A 199 -12.50 -13.61 17.69
C HIS A 199 -13.63 -14.25 16.87
N ARG A 200 -13.51 -15.54 16.53
CA ARG A 200 -14.46 -16.26 15.65
C ARG A 200 -15.90 -16.29 16.17
N ASN A 201 -16.10 -16.07 17.47
CA ASN A 201 -17.41 -16.06 18.12
C ASN A 201 -17.84 -14.64 18.55
N ASP A 202 -17.07 -13.61 18.20
CA ASP A 202 -17.36 -12.23 18.53
C ASP A 202 -17.95 -11.50 17.31
N TRP A 203 -18.69 -10.42 17.55
CA TRP A 203 -19.14 -9.51 16.50
C TRP A 203 -17.98 -8.60 16.11
N ILE A 204 -17.53 -8.64 14.86
CA ILE A 204 -16.43 -7.83 14.37
C ILE A 204 -16.97 -6.79 13.38
N GLY A 205 -16.68 -5.52 13.61
CA GLY A 205 -17.07 -4.43 12.72
C GLY A 205 -16.44 -4.58 11.33
N THR A 206 -17.26 -4.59 10.29
CA THR A 206 -16.88 -4.80 8.89
C THR A 206 -17.11 -3.59 7.99
N PHE A 207 -18.02 -2.70 8.38
CA PHE A 207 -18.32 -1.48 7.65
C PHE A 207 -18.83 -0.42 8.61
N THR A 208 -18.64 0.85 8.27
CA THR A 208 -19.15 1.96 9.07
C THR A 208 -19.79 3.03 8.22
N SER A 209 -20.85 3.63 8.75
CA SER A 209 -21.51 4.77 8.15
C SER A 209 -21.88 5.81 9.22
N PRO A 210 -21.91 7.11 8.86
CA PRO A 210 -22.34 8.14 9.79
C PRO A 210 -23.81 7.95 10.16
N ILE A 211 -24.17 8.38 11.38
CA ILE A 211 -25.58 8.53 11.77
C ILE A 211 -25.94 10.01 11.61
N TYR A 212 -26.90 10.30 10.74
CA TYR A 212 -27.28 11.68 10.43
C TYR A 212 -27.71 12.44 11.71
N GLY A 213 -27.19 13.65 11.89
CA GLY A 213 -27.46 14.49 13.05
C GLY A 213 -26.72 14.10 14.34
N ARG A 214 -25.83 13.08 14.33
CA ARG A 214 -25.14 12.60 15.53
C ARG A 214 -23.64 12.39 15.25
N SER A 215 -22.81 13.33 15.70
CA SER A 215 -21.36 13.35 15.40
C SER A 215 -20.49 12.56 16.38
N ASN A 216 -21.00 12.21 17.56
CA ASN A 216 -20.26 11.49 18.60
C ASN A 216 -20.41 9.96 18.52
N VAL A 217 -21.22 9.46 17.59
CA VAL A 217 -21.49 8.03 17.38
C VAL A 217 -21.45 7.69 15.90
N ILE A 218 -21.17 6.43 15.59
CA ILE A 218 -21.15 5.88 14.24
C ILE A 218 -21.97 4.60 14.18
N ARG A 219 -22.59 4.32 13.04
CA ARG A 219 -23.20 3.02 12.77
C ARG A 219 -22.09 2.07 12.33
N VAL A 220 -21.98 0.95 13.01
CA VAL A 220 -21.05 -0.14 12.67
C VAL A 220 -21.87 -1.34 12.24
N GLU A 221 -21.73 -1.75 10.98
CA GLU A 221 -22.10 -3.09 10.52
C GLU A 221 -21.06 -4.07 11.09
N ALA A 222 -21.51 -5.11 11.78
CA ALA A 222 -20.65 -6.14 12.32
C ALA A 222 -21.10 -7.53 11.87
N ALA A 223 -20.12 -8.39 11.61
CA ALA A 223 -20.32 -9.78 11.24
C ALA A 223 -19.73 -10.71 12.30
N LEU A 224 -20.44 -11.80 12.61
CA LEU A 224 -19.94 -12.82 13.53
C LEU A 224 -18.65 -13.46 12.98
N GLY A 225 -17.57 -13.40 13.75
CA GLY A 225 -16.24 -13.87 13.34
C GLY A 225 -15.65 -13.13 12.13
N GLY A 226 -16.15 -11.94 11.80
CA GLY A 226 -15.66 -11.11 10.69
C GLY A 226 -15.98 -11.61 9.28
N LYS A 227 -16.72 -12.72 9.15
CA LYS A 227 -17.12 -13.27 7.85
C LYS A 227 -18.49 -12.71 7.45
N LYS A 228 -18.53 -11.94 6.36
CA LYS A 228 -19.78 -11.41 5.76
C LYS A 228 -20.65 -12.52 5.16
N LEU A 229 -21.21 -13.38 5.99
CA LEU A 229 -22.31 -14.26 5.63
C LEU A 229 -23.60 -13.53 5.99
N LYS A 230 -24.48 -13.29 5.00
CA LYS A 230 -25.69 -12.43 5.17
C LYS A 230 -26.56 -12.80 6.38
N ALA A 231 -26.56 -14.05 6.83
CA ALA A 231 -27.33 -14.53 7.98
C ALA A 231 -26.78 -14.08 9.36
N HIS A 232 -25.60 -13.44 9.41
CA HIS A 232 -24.93 -13.04 10.65
C HIS A 232 -24.36 -11.62 10.57
N ILE A 233 -25.14 -10.69 10.01
CA ILE A 233 -24.80 -9.25 9.99
C ILE A 233 -25.79 -8.51 10.89
N LYS A 234 -25.25 -7.64 11.75
CA LYS A 234 -26.02 -6.75 12.63
C LYS A 234 -25.45 -5.34 12.58
N HIS A 235 -26.28 -4.35 12.92
CA HIS A 235 -25.87 -2.96 13.01
C HIS A 235 -25.83 -2.53 14.45
N PHE A 236 -24.79 -1.80 14.84
CA PHE A 236 -24.60 -1.32 16.19
C PHE A 236 -24.29 0.16 16.19
N GLU A 237 -24.75 0.85 17.21
CA GLU A 237 -24.32 2.21 17.50
C GLU A 237 -23.08 2.17 18.40
N VAL A 238 -22.02 2.84 17.97
CA VAL A 238 -20.74 2.83 18.66
C VAL A 238 -20.24 4.27 18.87
N PRO A 239 -19.71 4.62 20.06
CA PRO A 239 -19.03 5.90 20.26
C PRO A 239 -17.88 6.10 19.27
N LEU A 240 -17.84 7.25 18.60
CA LEU A 240 -16.82 7.53 17.58
C LEU A 240 -15.40 7.43 18.16
N SER A 241 -15.19 7.93 19.38
CA SER A 241 -13.89 7.84 20.08
C SER A 241 -13.44 6.40 20.30
N GLU A 242 -14.35 5.49 20.61
CA GLU A 242 -14.05 4.06 20.78
C GLU A 242 -13.70 3.42 19.43
N TYR A 243 -14.50 3.70 18.39
CA TYR A 243 -14.23 3.20 17.03
C TYR A 243 -12.87 3.70 16.47
N LEU A 244 -12.47 4.92 16.78
CA LEU A 244 -11.16 5.46 16.38
C LEU A 244 -9.99 4.76 17.07
N SER A 245 -10.21 4.13 18.23
CA SER A 245 -9.20 3.35 18.97
C SER A 245 -9.14 1.87 18.60
N ARG A 246 -9.90 1.44 17.57
CA ARG A 246 -10.01 0.03 17.18
C ARG A 246 -8.67 -0.57 16.73
N ASN A 247 -8.58 -1.89 16.82
CA ASN A 247 -7.49 -2.65 16.20
C ASN A 247 -7.53 -2.50 14.67
N ARG A 248 -6.35 -2.52 14.02
CA ARG A 248 -6.21 -2.44 12.55
C ARG A 248 -7.00 -3.51 11.78
N PHE A 249 -7.33 -4.64 12.40
CA PHE A 249 -8.12 -5.72 11.80
C PHE A 249 -9.63 -5.60 12.04
N GLY A 250 -10.07 -4.66 12.88
CA GLY A 250 -11.48 -4.42 13.14
C GLY A 250 -11.75 -4.03 14.60
N MET A 251 -12.99 -3.59 14.83
CA MET A 251 -13.50 -3.35 16.17
C MET A 251 -14.30 -4.56 16.66
N ILE A 252 -14.01 -5.03 17.87
CA ILE A 252 -14.87 -6.01 18.54
C ILE A 252 -16.07 -5.28 19.13
N ILE A 253 -17.27 -5.73 18.76
CA ILE A 253 -18.53 -5.21 19.26
C ILE A 253 -18.98 -6.06 20.45
N ASP A 254 -19.14 -5.41 21.60
CA ASP A 254 -19.88 -5.94 22.75
C ASP A 254 -21.37 -5.54 22.67
N PRO A 255 -22.31 -6.48 22.43
CA PRO A 255 -23.75 -6.17 22.36
C PRO A 255 -24.34 -5.63 23.67
N LYS A 256 -23.65 -5.75 24.81
CA LYS A 256 -24.09 -5.17 26.10
C LYS A 256 -23.73 -3.69 26.20
N ARG A 257 -22.70 -3.25 25.49
CA ARG A 257 -22.20 -1.86 25.50
C ARG A 257 -22.58 -1.08 24.26
N HIS A 258 -22.76 -1.75 23.13
CA HIS A 258 -23.12 -1.17 21.85
C HIS A 258 -24.57 -1.56 21.52
N PRO A 259 -25.52 -0.60 21.57
CA PRO A 259 -26.91 -0.87 21.23
C PRO A 259 -27.05 -1.35 19.79
N GLU A 260 -27.80 -2.44 19.60
CA GLU A 260 -28.18 -2.92 18.27
C GLU A 260 -29.19 -1.94 17.64
N ILE A 261 -28.93 -1.53 16.40
CA ILE A 261 -29.85 -0.72 15.59
C ILE A 261 -30.76 -1.70 14.86
N LEU A 262 -32.01 -1.77 15.28
CA LEU A 262 -33.05 -2.51 14.59
C LEU A 262 -33.57 -1.65 13.43
N GLU A 263 -33.34 -2.07 12.19
CA GLU A 263 -33.96 -1.43 11.03
C GLU A 263 -35.44 -1.84 10.98
N HIS A 264 -36.34 -0.85 10.94
CA HIS A 264 -37.78 -1.02 10.76
C HIS A 264 -38.15 -1.07 9.29
#